data_AF-A0AAW7XME6-F1
#
_entry.id   AF-A0AAW7XME6-F1
#
_cell.length_a   1.000
_cell.length_b   1.000
_cell.length_c   1.000
_cell.angle_alpha   90.00
_cell.angle_beta   90.00
_cell.angle_gamma   90.00
#
_symmetry.space_group_name_H-M   'P 1'
#
loop_
_entity.id
_entity.type
_entity.pdbx_description
1 polymer ?
#
loop_
_entity_poly.entity_id
_entity_poly.type
_entity_poly.pdbx_seq_one_letter_code
_entity_poly.pdbx_strand_id
1 'polypeptide(L)'
;TPDADFVGEATYDYTITDGNGGTDTATVTIDFAPMNDAPDAVDDAFTTNEDTPLTLTANDLLGNDSDPDGDILSIVSVSNPKNGSVILNQNGSVLFIPAANFFGEATFEYTITDGNGGYDTAEVTITVASVNDIPCATPDSFSAEPDQTITFPASTLLANDVDPDGDTLSIFFVSNATNGTATLNDDGTVTFEPTPGYIGEATFDYMVTDGNGGYTSTTVTIDYDTANDQIIFGDEYDNLLTGGAGNDQIYGCEGDDIIYGGAGADTLVGGEGNDTIYMGDDMDADTLVTNFKDLDGSDTVYQFGDEDILDFADLLQGSTGDLSDYLHFEFTDEGDTIIEISSEGLFANNGTEDNHDANVDHTIRLADTELACGCADDSVIIDYLLANNQLQVDLS
;
A
#
# COMPACT_ATOMS: atom_id res chain seq x y z
N THR A 1 53.99 6.71 -62.27
CA THR A 1 52.83 6.41 -61.40
C THR A 1 51.65 7.07 -62.03
N PRO A 2 50.51 6.38 -62.20
CA PRO A 2 49.29 7.03 -62.67
C PRO A 2 48.86 8.14 -61.69
N ASP A 3 48.00 9.04 -62.15
CA ASP A 3 47.28 9.95 -61.26
C ASP A 3 46.38 9.11 -60.32
N ALA A 4 45.99 9.68 -59.18
CA ALA A 4 45.00 9.04 -58.32
C ALA A 4 43.72 8.78 -59.13
N ASP A 5 43.13 7.60 -58.93
CA ASP A 5 41.86 7.15 -59.54
C ASP A 5 41.87 7.05 -61.07
N PHE A 6 43.05 6.91 -61.69
CA PHE A 6 43.16 6.67 -63.13
C PHE A 6 42.66 5.27 -63.52
N VAL A 7 41.60 5.24 -64.34
CA VAL A 7 41.07 4.03 -64.98
C VAL A 7 41.33 4.09 -66.50
N GLY A 8 41.84 3.00 -67.06
CA GLY A 8 42.07 2.86 -68.50
C GLY A 8 43.53 2.55 -68.89
N GLU A 9 43.84 2.69 -70.17
CA GLU A 9 45.14 2.30 -70.71
C GLU A 9 46.19 3.41 -70.57
N ALA A 10 47.36 3.05 -70.01
CA ALA A 10 48.57 3.85 -70.08
C ALA A 10 49.61 3.17 -70.97
N THR A 11 50.24 3.92 -71.86
CA THR A 11 51.23 3.39 -72.81
C THR A 11 52.56 4.12 -72.73
N TYR A 12 53.67 3.40 -72.89
CA TYR A 12 54.98 4.00 -73.18
C TYR A 12 55.79 3.15 -74.15
N ASP A 13 56.65 3.80 -74.94
CA ASP A 13 57.53 3.14 -75.89
C ASP A 13 58.93 2.96 -75.32
N TYR A 14 59.59 1.85 -75.66
CA TYR A 14 61.02 1.65 -75.41
C TYR A 14 61.73 1.15 -76.66
N THR A 15 62.97 1.60 -76.85
CA THR A 15 63.82 1.21 -77.98
C THR A 15 64.93 0.30 -77.48
N ILE A 16 65.09 -0.87 -78.11
CA ILE A 16 66.23 -1.76 -77.91
C ILE A 16 67.25 -1.57 -79.02
N THR A 17 68.53 -1.74 -78.71
CA THR A 17 69.62 -1.67 -79.68
C THR A 17 70.53 -2.89 -79.58
N ASP A 18 71.07 -3.34 -80.71
CA ASP A 18 72.07 -4.41 -80.78
C ASP A 18 73.51 -3.93 -80.53
N GLY A 19 73.71 -2.62 -80.31
CA GLY A 19 75.01 -1.99 -80.11
C GLY A 19 75.84 -1.83 -81.40
N ASN A 20 75.31 -2.21 -82.57
CA ASN A 20 75.97 -2.14 -83.88
C ASN A 20 75.15 -1.34 -84.91
N GLY A 21 74.22 -0.51 -84.44
CA GLY A 21 73.43 0.42 -85.27
C GLY A 21 72.04 -0.07 -85.63
N GLY A 22 71.64 -1.28 -85.22
CA GLY A 22 70.27 -1.74 -85.28
C GLY A 22 69.46 -1.27 -84.06
N THR A 23 68.23 -0.84 -84.28
CA THR A 23 67.27 -0.50 -83.23
C THR A 23 65.87 -1.00 -83.58
N ASP A 24 65.11 -1.40 -82.57
CA ASP A 24 63.69 -1.70 -82.69
C ASP A 24 62.91 -1.05 -81.55
N THR A 25 61.66 -0.65 -81.78
CA THR A 25 60.82 0.01 -80.77
C THR A 25 59.60 -0.85 -80.50
N ALA A 26 59.31 -1.05 -79.22
CA ALA A 26 58.12 -1.74 -78.75
C ALA A 26 57.33 -0.84 -77.80
N THR A 27 56.01 -0.98 -77.83
CA THR A 27 55.09 -0.29 -76.93
C THR A 27 54.72 -1.22 -75.78
N VAL A 28 54.77 -0.69 -74.56
CA VAL A 28 54.20 -1.31 -73.37
C VAL A 28 52.85 -0.68 -73.12
N THR A 29 51.80 -1.50 -73.06
CA THR A 29 50.46 -1.11 -72.60
C THR A 29 50.25 -1.65 -71.19
N ILE A 30 49.77 -0.79 -70.29
CA ILE A 30 49.38 -1.12 -68.93
C ILE A 30 47.89 -0.76 -68.81
N ASP A 31 47.06 -1.74 -68.49
CA ASP A 31 45.63 -1.55 -68.26
C ASP A 31 45.35 -1.39 -66.77
N PHE A 32 44.77 -0.26 -66.39
CA PHE A 32 44.33 0.01 -65.02
C PHE A 32 42.84 -0.26 -64.92
N ALA A 33 42.50 -1.39 -64.31
CA ALA A 33 41.12 -1.78 -64.07
C ALA A 33 40.44 -0.81 -63.09
N PRO A 34 39.14 -0.54 -63.24
CA PRO A 34 38.37 0.17 -62.22
C PRO A 34 38.42 -0.62 -60.91
N MET A 35 38.59 0.11 -59.81
CA MET A 35 38.46 -0.42 -58.46
C MET A 35 37.17 0.14 -57.88
N ASN A 36 36.36 -0.71 -57.28
CA ASN A 36 35.11 -0.32 -56.67
C ASN A 36 35.37 0.62 -55.48
N ASP A 37 34.76 1.80 -55.50
CA ASP A 37 34.70 2.70 -54.35
C ASP A 37 33.56 2.29 -53.43
N ALA A 38 33.71 2.54 -52.12
CA ALA A 38 32.62 2.27 -51.18
C ALA A 38 31.54 3.35 -51.28
N PRO A 39 30.28 3.02 -50.97
CA PRO A 39 29.23 4.03 -50.88
C PRO A 39 29.48 5.01 -49.73
N ASP A 40 28.80 6.15 -49.75
CA ASP A 40 28.81 7.22 -48.74
C ASP A 40 27.42 7.32 -48.12
N ALA A 41 27.29 6.86 -46.87
CA ALA A 41 26.05 6.88 -46.11
C ALA A 41 25.96 8.17 -45.27
N VAL A 42 24.79 8.81 -45.26
CA VAL A 42 24.59 10.10 -44.58
C VAL A 42 23.51 9.98 -43.50
N ASP A 43 23.78 10.54 -42.32
CA ASP A 43 22.86 10.52 -41.19
C ASP A 43 21.47 11.12 -41.51
N ASP A 44 20.44 10.52 -40.92
CA ASP A 44 19.04 10.86 -41.15
C ASP A 44 18.34 11.35 -39.88
N ALA A 45 17.26 12.14 -40.06
CA ALA A 45 16.44 12.62 -38.96
C ALA A 45 14.94 12.50 -39.25
N PHE A 46 14.19 11.88 -38.33
CA PHE A 46 12.74 11.71 -38.41
C PHE A 46 12.05 12.06 -37.08
N THR A 47 10.72 12.08 -37.12
CA THR A 47 9.88 12.29 -35.93
C THR A 47 8.76 11.27 -35.89
N THR A 48 8.39 10.82 -34.70
CA THR A 48 7.17 10.04 -34.46
C THR A 48 6.56 10.45 -33.12
N ASN A 49 5.35 9.98 -32.83
CA ASN A 49 4.82 10.04 -31.48
C ASN A 49 5.26 8.80 -30.70
N GLU A 50 5.28 8.86 -29.38
CA GLU A 50 5.45 7.66 -28.57
C GLU A 50 4.35 6.62 -28.85
N ASP A 51 4.69 5.36 -28.56
CA ASP A 51 3.88 4.17 -28.84
C ASP A 51 3.38 4.02 -30.28
N THR A 52 3.93 4.81 -31.20
CA THR A 52 3.56 4.81 -32.61
C THR A 52 4.75 4.29 -33.43
N PRO A 53 4.65 3.05 -33.97
CA PRO A 53 5.66 2.52 -34.86
C PRO A 53 5.84 3.38 -36.11
N LEU A 54 7.10 3.67 -36.46
CA LEU A 54 7.48 4.42 -37.64
C LEU A 54 8.02 3.47 -38.70
N THR A 55 7.39 3.41 -39.87
CA THR A 55 7.88 2.65 -41.02
C THR A 55 8.58 3.59 -42.00
N LEU A 56 9.88 3.41 -42.18
CA LEU A 56 10.72 4.12 -43.13
C LEU A 56 10.91 3.25 -44.38
N THR A 57 10.56 3.77 -45.55
CA THR A 57 10.84 3.10 -46.81
C THR A 57 12.34 3.17 -47.13
N ALA A 58 12.82 2.28 -48.01
CA ALA A 58 14.22 2.34 -48.46
C ALA A 58 14.56 3.72 -49.07
N ASN A 59 13.62 4.37 -49.75
CA ASN A 59 13.84 5.69 -50.31
C ASN A 59 13.91 6.81 -49.26
N ASP A 60 13.30 6.62 -48.09
CA ASP A 60 13.35 7.61 -47.02
C ASP A 60 14.76 7.67 -46.41
N LEU A 61 15.46 6.53 -46.37
CA LEU A 61 16.83 6.42 -45.85
C LEU A 61 17.87 6.66 -46.95
N LEU A 62 17.77 6.00 -48.11
CA LEU A 62 18.76 6.10 -49.18
C LEU A 62 18.71 7.43 -49.97
N GLY A 63 17.87 8.39 -49.56
CA GLY A 63 17.59 9.59 -50.35
C GLY A 63 18.72 10.62 -50.36
N ASN A 64 19.58 10.59 -49.35
CA ASN A 64 20.76 11.43 -49.15
C ASN A 64 22.09 10.69 -49.37
N ASP A 65 22.06 9.35 -49.46
CA ASP A 65 23.22 8.51 -49.72
C ASP A 65 23.70 8.58 -51.16
N SER A 66 24.98 8.27 -51.37
CA SER A 66 25.56 8.24 -52.70
C SER A 66 26.62 7.16 -52.89
N ASP A 67 26.94 6.88 -54.14
CA ASP A 67 28.02 5.97 -54.52
C ASP A 67 28.89 6.65 -55.60
N PRO A 68 30.23 6.70 -55.44
CA PRO A 68 31.10 7.36 -56.41
C PRO A 68 31.07 6.74 -57.82
N ASP A 69 30.86 5.43 -57.92
CA ASP A 69 30.73 4.69 -59.18
C ASP A 69 29.30 4.77 -59.76
N GLY A 70 28.33 5.24 -58.97
CA GLY A 70 26.93 5.38 -59.34
C GLY A 70 26.14 4.08 -59.25
N ASP A 71 26.63 3.14 -58.43
CA ASP A 71 25.97 1.85 -58.21
C ASP A 71 24.64 1.99 -57.43
N ILE A 72 23.76 0.99 -57.58
CA ILE A 72 22.46 0.99 -56.91
C ILE A 72 22.65 0.56 -55.45
N LEU A 73 22.28 1.45 -54.54
CA LEU A 73 22.37 1.21 -53.10
C LEU A 73 21.20 0.37 -52.56
N SER A 74 21.49 -0.43 -51.54
CA SER A 74 20.48 -1.15 -50.77
C SER A 74 20.89 -1.28 -49.30
N ILE A 75 19.91 -1.30 -48.41
CA ILE A 75 20.11 -1.50 -46.97
C ILE A 75 20.32 -2.99 -46.70
N VAL A 76 21.44 -3.35 -46.09
CA VAL A 76 21.78 -4.75 -45.79
C VAL A 76 21.56 -5.14 -44.32
N SER A 77 21.67 -4.17 -43.40
CA SER A 77 21.43 -4.40 -41.98
C SER A 77 21.03 -3.14 -41.23
N VAL A 78 20.38 -3.35 -40.08
CA VAL A 78 20.12 -2.33 -39.05
C VAL A 78 20.71 -2.79 -37.73
N SER A 79 21.22 -1.87 -36.92
CA SER A 79 21.90 -2.20 -35.67
C SER A 79 21.83 -1.06 -34.63
N ASN A 80 22.36 -1.35 -33.44
CA ASN A 80 22.55 -0.37 -32.35
C ASN A 80 21.31 0.48 -31.97
N PRO A 81 20.08 -0.08 -31.90
CA PRO A 81 18.93 0.72 -31.50
C PRO A 81 19.05 1.19 -30.04
N LYS A 82 18.70 2.45 -29.81
CA LYS A 82 18.54 3.08 -28.49
C LYS A 82 17.12 3.61 -28.36
N ASN A 83 16.53 3.44 -27.17
CA ASN A 83 15.18 3.90 -26.85
C ASN A 83 14.09 3.38 -27.82
N GLY A 84 14.29 2.18 -28.34
CA GLY A 84 13.37 1.50 -29.24
C GLY A 84 13.94 0.20 -29.79
N SER A 85 13.26 -0.37 -30.77
CA SER A 85 13.69 -1.54 -31.53
C SER A 85 13.57 -1.29 -33.02
N VAL A 86 14.41 -1.94 -33.81
CA VAL A 86 14.49 -1.74 -35.26
C VAL A 86 14.49 -3.07 -36.00
N ILE A 87 13.74 -3.15 -37.10
CA ILE A 87 13.60 -4.34 -37.94
C ILE A 87 13.73 -3.95 -39.41
N LEU A 88 14.68 -4.57 -40.11
CA LEU A 88 14.76 -4.50 -41.57
C LEU A 88 13.82 -5.54 -42.18
N ASN A 89 12.87 -5.09 -43.01
CA ASN A 89 11.91 -5.95 -43.70
C ASN A 89 12.46 -6.44 -45.04
N GLN A 90 11.89 -7.54 -45.55
CA GLN A 90 12.34 -8.16 -46.81
C GLN A 90 12.18 -7.26 -48.05
N ASN A 91 11.29 -6.27 -48.00
CA ASN A 91 11.09 -5.29 -49.06
C ASN A 91 12.06 -4.08 -48.95
N GLY A 92 12.99 -4.09 -47.99
CA GLY A 92 13.95 -3.01 -47.76
C GLY A 92 13.44 -1.86 -46.87
N SER A 93 12.19 -1.90 -46.39
CA SER A 93 11.73 -0.89 -45.42
C SER A 93 12.21 -1.21 -44.00
N VAL A 94 12.51 -0.19 -43.23
CA VAL A 94 12.90 -0.29 -41.83
C VAL A 94 11.71 0.08 -40.94
N LEU A 95 11.37 -0.81 -40.02
CA LEU A 95 10.36 -0.55 -38.98
C LEU A 95 11.08 -0.20 -37.69
N PHE A 96 10.86 1.01 -37.20
CA PHE A 96 11.25 1.44 -35.86
C PHE A 96 10.04 1.42 -34.93
N ILE A 97 10.20 0.83 -33.76
CA ILE A 97 9.18 0.81 -32.69
C ILE A 97 9.82 1.50 -31.48
N PRO A 98 9.34 2.69 -31.08
CA PRO A 98 9.80 3.33 -29.85
C PRO A 98 9.72 2.39 -28.64
N ALA A 99 10.57 2.60 -27.63
CA ALA A 99 10.33 1.96 -26.34
C ALA A 99 8.99 2.43 -25.77
N ALA A 100 8.29 1.56 -25.05
CA ALA A 100 6.97 1.90 -24.50
C ALA A 100 7.08 3.12 -23.58
N ASN A 101 6.16 4.08 -23.75
CA ASN A 101 6.06 5.32 -22.97
C ASN A 101 7.36 6.15 -22.98
N PHE A 102 8.17 6.02 -24.03
CA PHE A 102 9.39 6.81 -24.19
C PHE A 102 9.14 8.00 -25.11
N PHE A 103 9.39 9.19 -24.58
CA PHE A 103 9.55 10.41 -25.35
C PHE A 103 11.00 10.93 -25.26
N GLY A 104 11.46 11.59 -26.33
CA GLY A 104 12.82 12.10 -26.45
C GLY A 104 13.55 11.55 -27.68
N GLU A 105 14.87 11.53 -27.61
CA GLU A 105 15.72 11.12 -28.73
C GLU A 105 15.95 9.60 -28.72
N ALA A 106 15.65 8.95 -29.84
CA ALA A 106 15.97 7.56 -30.12
C ALA A 106 16.90 7.49 -31.34
N THR A 107 17.80 6.50 -31.37
CA THR A 107 18.70 6.31 -32.53
C THR A 107 18.82 4.85 -32.94
N PHE A 108 19.18 4.61 -34.19
CA PHE A 108 19.67 3.31 -34.67
C PHE A 108 20.61 3.55 -35.86
N GLU A 109 21.39 2.55 -36.23
CA GLU A 109 22.29 2.63 -37.40
C GLU A 109 21.78 1.73 -38.53
N TYR A 110 22.00 2.12 -39.79
CA TYR A 110 21.80 1.26 -40.96
C TYR A 110 23.07 1.18 -41.80
N THR A 111 23.30 0.01 -42.40
CA THR A 111 24.43 -0.22 -43.31
C THR A 111 23.91 -0.40 -44.72
N ILE A 112 24.50 0.32 -45.67
CA ILE A 112 24.22 0.22 -47.10
C ILE A 112 25.32 -0.57 -47.81
N THR A 113 24.99 -1.09 -49.00
CA THR A 113 25.96 -1.72 -49.91
C THR A 113 25.67 -1.36 -51.35
N ASP A 114 26.74 -1.24 -52.13
CA ASP A 114 26.76 -1.10 -53.59
C ASP A 114 26.53 -2.43 -54.33
N GLY A 115 26.57 -3.57 -53.63
CA GLY A 115 26.47 -4.92 -54.22
C GLY A 115 27.77 -5.43 -54.88
N ASN A 116 28.83 -4.63 -54.89
CA ASN A 116 30.15 -4.89 -55.46
C ASN A 116 31.26 -5.01 -54.40
N GLY A 117 30.91 -4.86 -53.12
CA GLY A 117 31.76 -5.17 -51.98
C GLY A 117 32.06 -3.98 -51.08
N GLY A 118 31.55 -2.80 -51.42
CA GLY A 118 31.55 -1.62 -50.57
C GLY A 118 30.38 -1.62 -49.58
N TYR A 119 30.65 -1.04 -48.42
CA TYR A 119 29.70 -0.85 -47.33
C TYR A 119 30.00 0.45 -46.60
N ASP A 120 28.96 1.12 -46.15
CA ASP A 120 29.06 2.24 -45.23
C ASP A 120 27.85 2.29 -44.30
N THR A 121 27.96 3.00 -43.18
CA THR A 121 26.95 3.04 -42.12
C THR A 121 26.61 4.47 -41.72
N ALA A 122 25.32 4.77 -41.58
CA ALA A 122 24.80 6.04 -41.09
C ALA A 122 23.92 5.87 -39.85
N GLU A 123 23.84 6.91 -39.02
CA GLU A 123 22.94 6.98 -37.86
C GLU A 123 21.60 7.63 -38.26
N VAL A 124 20.50 7.03 -37.80
CA VAL A 124 19.17 7.61 -37.87
C VAL A 124 18.79 8.13 -36.50
N THR A 125 18.50 9.43 -36.41
CA THR A 125 17.94 10.06 -35.22
C THR A 125 16.43 10.21 -35.34
N ILE A 126 15.69 9.77 -34.32
CA ILE A 126 14.23 9.89 -34.24
C ILE A 126 13.87 10.71 -33.02
N THR A 127 13.21 11.84 -33.22
CA THR A 127 12.57 12.60 -32.13
C THR A 127 11.19 12.01 -31.85
N VAL A 128 11.01 11.41 -30.69
CA VAL A 128 9.74 10.86 -30.21
C VAL A 128 9.01 11.92 -29.39
N ALA A 129 7.87 12.38 -29.88
CA ALA A 129 7.03 13.36 -29.20
C ALA A 129 6.17 12.69 -28.12
N SER A 130 6.06 13.33 -26.96
CA SER A 130 5.15 12.88 -25.91
C SER A 130 3.69 13.08 -26.29
N VAL A 131 2.85 12.17 -25.83
CA VAL A 131 1.41 12.11 -25.99
C VAL A 131 0.84 11.68 -24.65
N ASN A 132 0.07 12.56 -24.02
CA ASN A 132 -0.49 12.32 -22.70
C ASN A 132 -1.15 10.94 -22.55
N ASP A 133 -0.60 10.13 -21.67
CA ASP A 133 -1.14 8.86 -21.25
C ASP A 133 -2.18 9.06 -20.14
N ILE A 134 -3.00 8.04 -19.90
CA ILE A 134 -3.90 8.05 -18.75
C ILE A 134 -3.19 7.52 -17.49
N PRO A 135 -3.55 8.00 -16.29
CA PRO A 135 -3.03 7.44 -15.07
C PRO A 135 -3.34 5.94 -14.91
N CYS A 136 -2.43 5.22 -14.26
CA CYS A 136 -2.62 3.85 -13.79
C CYS A 136 -2.88 3.87 -12.28
N ALA A 137 -4.13 3.63 -11.87
CA ALA A 137 -4.50 3.56 -10.45
C ALA A 137 -4.63 2.11 -9.97
N THR A 138 -4.20 1.85 -8.75
CA THR A 138 -4.22 0.51 -8.13
C THR A 138 -5.20 0.49 -6.95
N PRO A 139 -5.93 -0.60 -6.70
CA PRO A 139 -6.84 -0.67 -5.55
C PRO A 139 -6.10 -0.56 -4.22
N ASP A 140 -6.74 0.07 -3.25
CA ASP A 140 -6.24 0.22 -1.89
C ASP A 140 -7.04 -0.64 -0.92
N SER A 141 -6.37 -1.10 0.14
CA SER A 141 -6.99 -1.87 1.21
C SER A 141 -6.57 -1.34 2.57
N PHE A 142 -7.54 -1.13 3.45
CA PHE A 142 -7.36 -0.68 4.83
C PHE A 142 -8.20 -1.55 5.77
N SER A 143 -7.91 -1.45 7.05
CA SER A 143 -8.75 -1.97 8.13
C SER A 143 -9.13 -0.83 9.06
N ALA A 144 -10.26 -0.97 9.74
CA ALA A 144 -10.81 0.03 10.63
C ALA A 144 -11.63 -0.65 11.74
N GLU A 145 -11.74 0.00 12.89
CA GLU A 145 -12.68 -0.45 13.92
C GLU A 145 -14.12 -0.12 13.50
N PRO A 146 -15.13 -0.90 13.94
CA PRO A 146 -16.53 -0.58 13.72
C PRO A 146 -16.82 0.89 14.05
N ASP A 147 -17.63 1.54 13.22
CA ASP A 147 -18.02 2.95 13.34
C ASP A 147 -16.89 3.99 13.24
N GLN A 148 -15.64 3.55 13.04
CA GLN A 148 -14.52 4.45 12.83
C GLN A 148 -14.65 5.19 11.49
N THR A 149 -14.77 6.51 11.58
CA THR A 149 -14.65 7.40 10.42
C THR A 149 -13.17 7.59 10.08
N ILE A 150 -12.79 7.29 8.83
CA ILE A 150 -11.42 7.46 8.35
C ILE A 150 -11.35 8.68 7.44
N THR A 151 -10.31 9.52 7.62
CA THR A 151 -9.97 10.58 6.67
C THR A 151 -8.62 10.26 6.03
N PHE A 152 -8.65 9.94 4.74
CA PHE A 152 -7.49 9.63 3.92
C PHE A 152 -6.88 10.91 3.33
N PRO A 153 -5.61 11.22 3.62
CA PRO A 153 -4.85 12.15 2.80
C PRO A 153 -4.78 11.66 1.35
N ALA A 154 -4.88 12.58 0.38
CA ALA A 154 -4.72 12.23 -1.04
C ALA A 154 -3.39 11.49 -1.30
N SER A 155 -2.32 11.87 -0.59
CA SER A 155 -1.01 11.20 -0.69
C SER A 155 -1.01 9.73 -0.27
N THR A 156 -1.97 9.32 0.57
CA THR A 156 -2.09 7.92 1.01
C THR A 156 -2.73 7.07 -0.08
N LEU A 157 -3.84 7.55 -0.65
CA LEU A 157 -4.54 6.84 -1.73
C LEU A 157 -3.72 6.85 -3.03
N LEU A 158 -3.08 7.97 -3.36
CA LEU A 158 -2.26 8.09 -4.58
C LEU A 158 -0.87 7.43 -4.45
N ALA A 159 -0.55 6.76 -3.34
CA ALA A 159 0.82 6.28 -3.07
C ALA A 159 1.26 5.15 -4.01
N ASN A 160 0.31 4.34 -4.48
CA ASN A 160 0.48 3.21 -5.40
C ASN A 160 0.03 3.54 -6.84
N ASP A 161 -0.38 4.77 -7.09
CA ASP A 161 -0.83 5.26 -8.39
C ASP A 161 0.32 5.91 -9.14
N VAL A 162 0.37 5.69 -10.45
CA VAL A 162 1.44 6.21 -11.30
C VAL A 162 0.89 6.74 -12.60
N ASP A 163 1.56 7.77 -13.11
CA ASP A 163 1.33 8.29 -14.44
C ASP A 163 2.54 7.97 -15.34
N PRO A 164 2.35 7.40 -16.55
CA PRO A 164 3.45 7.10 -17.46
C PRO A 164 4.31 8.32 -17.86
N ASP A 165 3.69 9.50 -17.95
CA ASP A 165 4.39 10.75 -18.28
C ASP A 165 5.07 11.38 -17.04
N GLY A 166 4.78 10.86 -15.85
CA GLY A 166 5.26 11.41 -14.57
C GLY A 166 4.50 12.66 -14.13
N ASP A 167 3.28 12.85 -14.64
CA ASP A 167 2.42 13.95 -14.22
C ASP A 167 2.01 13.85 -12.75
N THR A 168 1.73 15.00 -12.14
CA THR A 168 1.28 15.05 -10.74
C THR A 168 -0.19 14.66 -10.65
N LEU A 169 -0.46 13.57 -9.95
CA LEU A 169 -1.80 13.04 -9.79
C LEU A 169 -2.62 13.76 -8.71
N SER A 170 -3.93 13.80 -8.91
CA SER A 170 -4.89 14.32 -7.93
C SER A 170 -6.23 13.57 -7.98
N ILE A 171 -6.92 13.52 -6.84
CA ILE A 171 -8.27 12.97 -6.73
C ILE A 171 -9.27 14.10 -6.99
N PHE A 172 -10.23 13.86 -7.88
CA PHE A 172 -11.24 14.87 -8.23
C PHE A 172 -12.69 14.40 -8.05
N PHE A 173 -12.90 13.11 -7.77
CA PHE A 173 -14.23 12.56 -7.56
C PHE A 173 -14.19 11.26 -6.74
N VAL A 174 -15.25 11.01 -5.98
CA VAL A 174 -15.50 9.75 -5.26
C VAL A 174 -16.90 9.24 -5.57
N SER A 175 -17.09 7.93 -5.63
CA SER A 175 -18.36 7.31 -6.01
C SER A 175 -18.49 5.88 -5.49
N ASN A 176 -19.63 5.24 -5.81
CA ASN A 176 -19.87 3.82 -5.55
C ASN A 176 -19.63 3.36 -4.10
N ALA A 177 -19.81 4.26 -3.13
CA ALA A 177 -19.70 3.92 -1.72
C ALA A 177 -20.73 2.84 -1.33
N THR A 178 -20.27 1.81 -0.64
CA THR A 178 -21.11 0.75 -0.06
C THR A 178 -20.83 0.65 1.44
N ASN A 179 -21.86 0.30 2.21
CA ASN A 179 -21.79 0.16 3.66
C ASN A 179 -21.26 1.41 4.41
N GLY A 180 -21.39 2.58 3.79
CA GLY A 180 -20.97 3.87 4.34
C GLY A 180 -21.15 4.99 3.31
N THR A 181 -20.55 6.14 3.59
CA THR A 181 -20.53 7.30 2.69
C THR A 181 -19.10 7.80 2.50
N ALA A 182 -18.74 8.14 1.25
CA ALA A 182 -17.44 8.72 0.90
C ALA A 182 -17.62 10.17 0.45
N THR A 183 -16.80 11.08 0.97
CA THR A 183 -16.82 12.51 0.65
C THR A 183 -15.40 13.00 0.30
N LEU A 184 -15.25 13.67 -0.85
CA LEU A 184 -14.05 14.42 -1.20
C LEU A 184 -14.13 15.82 -0.59
N ASN A 185 -13.18 16.16 0.27
CA ASN A 185 -13.13 17.44 0.97
C ASN A 185 -12.40 18.50 0.14
N ASP A 186 -12.63 19.79 0.46
CA ASP A 186 -12.03 20.94 -0.24
C ASP A 186 -10.49 20.99 -0.14
N ASP A 187 -9.91 20.35 0.87
CA ASP A 187 -8.46 20.25 1.07
C ASP A 187 -7.83 19.06 0.32
N GLY A 188 -8.63 18.30 -0.43
CA GLY A 188 -8.23 17.13 -1.21
C GLY A 188 -8.20 15.82 -0.43
N THR A 189 -8.51 15.82 0.88
CA THR A 189 -8.67 14.57 1.64
C THR A 189 -9.99 13.87 1.27
N VAL A 190 -10.05 12.56 1.47
CA VAL A 190 -11.27 11.77 1.32
C VAL A 190 -11.70 11.24 2.68
N THR A 191 -12.91 11.55 3.13
CA THR A 191 -13.48 11.00 4.36
C THR A 191 -14.45 9.88 4.04
N PHE A 192 -14.29 8.75 4.72
CA PHE A 192 -15.23 7.63 4.71
C PHE A 192 -15.87 7.48 6.09
N GLU A 193 -17.20 7.58 6.14
CA GLU A 193 -18.01 7.35 7.34
C GLU A 193 -18.81 6.05 7.14
N PRO A 194 -18.54 4.99 7.92
CA PRO A 194 -19.24 3.72 7.79
C PRO A 194 -20.72 3.84 8.20
N THR A 195 -21.54 2.87 7.79
CA THR A 195 -22.89 2.74 8.34
C THR A 195 -22.77 2.36 9.82
N PRO A 196 -23.48 3.03 10.75
CA PRO A 196 -23.41 2.70 12.17
C PRO A 196 -23.67 1.21 12.48
N GLY A 197 -22.84 0.62 13.33
CA GLY A 197 -22.79 -0.80 13.69
C GLY A 197 -22.36 -1.74 12.57
N TYR A 198 -21.74 -1.25 11.48
CA TYR A 198 -21.35 -2.10 10.37
C TYR A 198 -20.05 -2.86 10.65
N ILE A 199 -20.09 -4.18 10.46
CA ILE A 199 -18.96 -5.10 10.52
C ILE A 199 -18.85 -5.81 9.16
N GLY A 200 -17.64 -5.86 8.62
CA GLY A 200 -17.30 -6.46 7.34
C GLY A 200 -16.76 -5.46 6.31
N GLU A 201 -16.78 -5.87 5.04
CA GLU A 201 -16.15 -5.11 3.96
C GLU A 201 -16.99 -3.90 3.50
N ALA A 202 -16.45 -2.70 3.64
CA ALA A 202 -16.96 -1.48 3.04
C ALA A 202 -16.08 -1.06 1.86
N THR A 203 -16.66 -0.40 0.85
CA THR A 203 -15.91 0.03 -0.34
C THR A 203 -16.34 1.40 -0.83
N PHE A 204 -15.44 2.11 -1.51
CA PHE A 204 -15.77 3.24 -2.37
C PHE A 204 -14.77 3.33 -3.52
N ASP A 205 -15.16 3.99 -4.61
CA ASP A 205 -14.26 4.27 -5.72
C ASP A 205 -13.79 5.73 -5.67
N TYR A 206 -12.53 5.98 -6.04
CA TYR A 206 -12.04 7.32 -6.33
C TYR A 206 -11.53 7.43 -7.77
N MET A 207 -11.64 8.63 -8.33
CA MET A 207 -11.15 8.96 -9.66
C MET A 207 -9.92 9.85 -9.57
N VAL A 208 -8.88 9.43 -10.28
CA VAL A 208 -7.57 10.07 -10.34
C VAL A 208 -7.39 10.73 -11.69
N THR A 209 -6.85 11.95 -11.72
CA THR A 209 -6.53 12.66 -12.96
C THR A 209 -5.09 13.17 -12.97
N ASP A 210 -4.52 13.21 -14.17
CA ASP A 210 -3.24 13.83 -14.52
C ASP A 210 -3.31 15.37 -14.65
N GLY A 211 -4.51 15.96 -14.67
CA GLY A 211 -4.72 17.38 -14.93
C GLY A 211 -4.58 17.81 -16.41
N ASN A 212 -4.27 16.87 -17.29
CA ASN A 212 -4.07 17.04 -18.73
C ASN A 212 -5.18 16.37 -19.57
N GLY A 213 -6.15 15.73 -18.91
CA GLY A 213 -7.38 15.22 -19.51
C GLY A 213 -7.52 13.71 -19.42
N GLY A 214 -6.48 13.00 -18.96
CA GLY A 214 -6.55 11.60 -18.60
C GLY A 214 -7.09 11.42 -17.18
N TYR A 215 -7.85 10.34 -17.01
CA TYR A 215 -8.33 9.91 -15.71
C TYR A 215 -8.59 8.41 -15.69
N THR A 216 -8.52 7.85 -14.49
CA THR A 216 -8.86 6.46 -14.21
C THR A 216 -9.64 6.38 -12.90
N SER A 217 -10.20 5.21 -12.61
CA SER A 217 -10.93 4.93 -11.36
C SER A 217 -10.40 3.66 -10.75
N THR A 218 -10.30 3.65 -9.42
CA THR A 218 -9.95 2.45 -8.65
C THR A 218 -10.78 2.40 -7.36
N THR A 219 -10.73 1.26 -6.69
CA THR A 219 -11.54 0.95 -5.50
C THR A 219 -10.67 0.97 -4.26
N VAL A 220 -11.20 1.57 -3.20
CA VAL A 220 -10.73 1.40 -1.83
C VAL A 220 -11.62 0.39 -1.13
N THR A 221 -11.00 -0.60 -0.49
CA THR A 221 -11.64 -1.55 0.39
C THR A 221 -11.24 -1.24 1.84
N ILE A 222 -12.21 -1.19 2.73
CA ILE A 222 -12.00 -1.03 4.17
C ILE A 222 -12.65 -2.23 4.85
N ASP A 223 -11.85 -3.03 5.55
CA ASP A 223 -12.35 -4.13 6.35
C ASP A 223 -12.64 -3.62 7.77
N TYR A 224 -13.92 -3.54 8.11
CA TYR A 224 -14.36 -3.24 9.47
C TYR A 224 -14.41 -4.56 10.25
N ASP A 225 -13.30 -4.90 10.90
CA ASP A 225 -13.09 -6.18 11.59
C ASP A 225 -12.43 -5.94 12.96
N THR A 226 -12.66 -6.84 13.91
CA THR A 226 -12.04 -6.85 15.24
C THR A 226 -10.61 -7.42 15.19
N ALA A 227 -9.88 -7.17 14.10
CA ALA A 227 -8.72 -7.97 13.67
C ALA A 227 -7.44 -7.83 14.54
N ASN A 228 -7.52 -7.16 15.68
CA ASN A 228 -6.43 -7.10 16.67
C ASN A 228 -6.77 -7.81 17.99
N ASP A 229 -7.95 -8.43 18.13
CA ASP A 229 -8.34 -9.19 19.33
C ASP A 229 -7.25 -10.21 19.75
N GLN A 230 -6.73 -10.03 20.95
CA GLN A 230 -5.73 -10.87 21.58
C GLN A 230 -6.38 -11.70 22.68
N ILE A 231 -5.77 -12.85 22.97
CA ILE A 231 -6.04 -13.57 24.21
C ILE A 231 -4.72 -13.58 24.98
N ILE A 232 -4.65 -12.81 26.05
CA ILE A 232 -3.46 -12.58 26.87
C ILE A 232 -3.65 -13.31 28.20
N PHE A 233 -2.65 -14.10 28.57
CA PHE A 233 -2.61 -14.80 29.86
C PHE A 233 -1.37 -14.36 30.63
N GLY A 234 -1.56 -13.99 31.89
CA GLY A 234 -0.51 -13.87 32.88
C GLY A 234 -0.06 -15.21 33.42
N ASP A 235 0.71 -15.17 34.51
CA ASP A 235 1.27 -16.32 35.20
C ASP A 235 1.04 -16.28 36.72
N GLU A 236 2.02 -16.72 37.52
CA GLU A 236 1.91 -16.79 39.00
C GLU A 236 2.57 -15.57 39.69
N TYR A 237 2.92 -14.55 38.93
CA TYR A 237 3.67 -13.38 39.38
C TYR A 237 2.99 -12.09 38.94
N ASP A 238 3.26 -10.99 39.63
CA ASP A 238 2.86 -9.64 39.24
C ASP A 238 3.24 -9.33 37.78
N ASN A 239 2.25 -9.20 36.92
CA ASN A 239 2.38 -9.01 35.49
C ASN A 239 1.96 -7.60 35.07
N LEU A 240 2.48 -7.18 33.90
CA LEU A 240 2.02 -5.99 33.18
C LEU A 240 1.47 -6.46 31.84
N LEU A 241 0.15 -6.43 31.71
CA LEU A 241 -0.59 -6.93 30.54
C LEU A 241 -1.20 -5.76 29.77
N THR A 242 -1.19 -5.82 28.44
CA THR A 242 -1.72 -4.74 27.58
C THR A 242 -2.34 -5.35 26.32
N GLY A 243 -3.64 -5.14 26.13
CA GLY A 243 -4.40 -5.59 24.96
C GLY A 243 -4.05 -4.81 23.70
N GLY A 244 -4.22 -3.48 23.79
CA GLY A 244 -3.82 -2.55 22.74
C GLY A 244 -5.01 -2.06 21.95
N ALA A 245 -5.25 -2.63 20.76
CA ALA A 245 -6.43 -2.31 19.96
C ALA A 245 -7.17 -3.61 19.69
N GLY A 246 -8.48 -3.56 19.54
CA GLY A 246 -9.33 -4.74 19.38
C GLY A 246 -10.11 -5.05 20.66
N ASN A 247 -11.00 -6.03 20.61
CA ASN A 247 -11.75 -6.60 21.72
C ASN A 247 -10.94 -7.74 22.34
N ASP A 248 -10.02 -7.41 23.23
CA ASP A 248 -9.06 -8.31 23.84
C ASP A 248 -9.67 -9.14 24.99
N GLN A 249 -9.14 -10.34 25.23
CA GLN A 249 -9.42 -11.12 26.43
C GLN A 249 -8.14 -11.23 27.26
N ILE A 250 -8.11 -10.59 28.41
CA ILE A 250 -6.93 -10.50 29.26
C ILE A 250 -7.20 -11.19 30.60
N TYR A 251 -6.35 -12.15 30.96
CA TYR A 251 -6.45 -12.93 32.20
C TYR A 251 -5.16 -12.77 33.01
N GLY A 252 -5.19 -12.05 34.13
CA GLY A 252 -4.04 -11.82 35.01
C GLY A 252 -3.51 -13.09 35.69
N CYS A 253 -4.43 -13.92 36.19
CA CYS A 253 -4.16 -15.22 36.84
C CYS A 253 -3.83 -15.12 38.33
N GLU A 254 -2.57 -15.28 38.79
CA GLU A 254 -2.20 -15.06 40.21
C GLU A 254 -1.14 -13.95 40.28
N GLY A 255 -1.21 -13.09 41.30
CA GLY A 255 -0.25 -11.99 41.50
C GLY A 255 -0.95 -10.63 41.62
N ASP A 256 -0.22 -9.58 41.99
CA ASP A 256 -0.77 -8.22 41.96
C ASP A 256 -0.50 -7.62 40.55
N ASP A 257 -1.45 -7.76 39.62
CA ASP A 257 -1.28 -7.44 38.21
C ASP A 257 -1.63 -6.00 37.85
N ILE A 258 -1.08 -5.53 36.73
CA ILE A 258 -1.50 -4.28 36.08
C ILE A 258 -1.97 -4.61 34.66
N ILE A 259 -3.27 -4.41 34.42
CA ILE A 259 -3.94 -4.73 33.17
C ILE A 259 -4.38 -3.43 32.48
N TYR A 260 -4.05 -3.31 31.20
CA TYR A 260 -4.58 -2.27 30.30
C TYR A 260 -5.36 -2.96 29.18
N GLY A 261 -6.66 -2.72 29.10
CA GLY A 261 -7.48 -3.19 27.97
C GLY A 261 -7.03 -2.51 26.68
N GLY A 262 -7.37 -1.23 26.53
CA GLY A 262 -6.91 -0.43 25.41
C GLY A 262 -8.07 0.22 24.69
N ALA A 263 -8.16 0.01 23.38
CA ALA A 263 -9.27 0.50 22.57
C ALA A 263 -10.03 -0.71 21.99
N GLY A 264 -11.35 -0.68 22.07
CA GLY A 264 -12.22 -1.81 21.76
C GLY A 264 -12.92 -2.34 23.02
N ALA A 265 -13.94 -3.17 22.85
CA ALA A 265 -14.73 -3.74 23.93
C ALA A 265 -14.04 -4.98 24.52
N ASP A 266 -13.25 -4.78 25.56
CA ASP A 266 -12.36 -5.77 26.14
C ASP A 266 -13.05 -6.65 27.19
N THR A 267 -12.51 -7.84 27.44
CA THR A 267 -12.87 -8.70 28.58
C THR A 267 -11.66 -8.85 29.49
N LEU A 268 -11.73 -8.27 30.68
CA LEU A 268 -10.61 -8.19 31.61
C LEU A 268 -10.92 -9.01 32.87
N VAL A 269 -9.97 -9.86 33.25
CA VAL A 269 -10.05 -10.72 34.45
C VAL A 269 -8.76 -10.51 35.23
N GLY A 270 -8.84 -9.94 36.43
CA GLY A 270 -7.70 -9.77 37.34
C GLY A 270 -7.15 -11.12 37.77
N GLY A 271 -7.84 -11.80 38.68
CA GLY A 271 -7.44 -13.12 39.17
C GLY A 271 -7.22 -13.10 40.67
N GLU A 272 -6.35 -13.94 41.20
CA GLU A 272 -5.98 -13.91 42.63
C GLU A 272 -4.96 -12.78 42.85
N GLY A 273 -5.21 -11.87 43.81
CA GLY A 273 -4.28 -10.78 44.13
C GLY A 273 -4.97 -9.43 44.27
N ASN A 274 -4.19 -8.35 44.34
CA ASN A 274 -4.72 -6.99 44.29
C ASN A 274 -4.35 -6.36 42.95
N ASP A 275 -5.29 -6.40 42.01
CA ASP A 275 -5.03 -6.01 40.64
C ASP A 275 -5.34 -4.53 40.41
N THR A 276 -4.64 -3.95 39.43
CA THR A 276 -4.91 -2.61 38.91
C THR A 276 -5.33 -2.71 37.46
N ILE A 277 -6.59 -2.43 37.16
CA ILE A 277 -7.19 -2.61 35.85
C ILE A 277 -7.55 -1.24 35.27
N TYR A 278 -7.10 -0.97 34.05
CA TYR A 278 -7.50 0.18 33.24
C TYR A 278 -8.34 -0.36 32.10
N MET A 279 -9.65 -0.07 32.12
CA MET A 279 -10.62 -0.62 31.16
C MET A 279 -10.28 -0.17 29.73
N GLY A 280 -10.23 1.14 29.49
CA GLY A 280 -9.93 1.67 28.16
C GLY A 280 -10.37 3.11 28.01
N ASP A 281 -10.58 3.55 26.77
CA ASP A 281 -11.23 4.84 26.51
C ASP A 281 -12.74 4.73 26.85
N ASP A 282 -13.29 5.73 27.55
CA ASP A 282 -14.65 5.74 28.16
C ASP A 282 -15.87 5.59 27.18
N MET A 283 -15.66 5.18 25.93
CA MET A 283 -16.69 4.96 24.90
C MET A 283 -16.79 3.50 24.44
N ASP A 284 -15.92 2.62 24.94
CA ASP A 284 -15.97 1.19 24.65
C ASP A 284 -16.86 0.47 25.68
N ALA A 285 -17.38 -0.71 25.33
CA ALA A 285 -18.28 -1.49 26.19
C ALA A 285 -17.51 -2.64 26.85
N ASP A 286 -16.61 -2.29 27.76
CA ASP A 286 -15.68 -3.22 28.37
C ASP A 286 -16.37 -4.10 29.42
N THR A 287 -15.87 -5.31 29.61
CA THR A 287 -16.40 -6.28 30.57
C THR A 287 -15.33 -6.65 31.60
N LEU A 288 -15.56 -6.27 32.85
CA LEU A 288 -14.78 -6.76 33.98
C LEU A 288 -15.42 -8.05 34.50
N VAL A 289 -14.68 -9.16 34.44
CA VAL A 289 -15.16 -10.45 34.94
C VAL A 289 -14.47 -10.80 36.25
N THR A 290 -15.26 -10.99 37.31
CA THR A 290 -14.78 -11.63 38.55
C THR A 290 -15.41 -13.02 38.66
N ASN A 291 -14.59 -14.04 38.94
CA ASN A 291 -15.04 -15.43 38.96
C ASN A 291 -14.62 -16.14 40.26
N PHE A 292 -15.06 -17.39 40.46
CA PHE A 292 -14.79 -18.15 41.70
C PHE A 292 -13.30 -18.43 42.03
N LYS A 293 -12.37 -18.07 41.14
CA LYS A 293 -10.94 -18.16 41.44
C LYS A 293 -10.38 -16.87 42.01
N ASP A 294 -11.11 -15.78 41.90
CA ASP A 294 -10.80 -14.47 42.45
C ASP A 294 -11.66 -14.29 43.72
N LEU A 295 -11.24 -14.93 44.80
CA LEU A 295 -11.93 -14.93 46.10
C LEU A 295 -11.06 -14.31 47.20
N ASP A 296 -9.95 -13.69 46.83
CA ASP A 296 -9.07 -12.96 47.71
C ASP A 296 -8.41 -11.81 46.95
N GLY A 297 -8.55 -10.60 47.48
CA GLY A 297 -8.04 -9.45 46.75
C GLY A 297 -8.76 -8.15 47.01
N SER A 298 -8.11 -7.07 46.64
CA SER A 298 -8.71 -5.75 46.52
C SER A 298 -8.26 -5.13 45.21
N ASP A 299 -9.13 -5.23 44.20
CA ASP A 299 -8.86 -4.71 42.88
C ASP A 299 -9.20 -3.24 42.79
N THR A 300 -8.42 -2.51 41.99
CA THR A 300 -8.69 -1.12 41.64
C THR A 300 -8.89 -1.00 40.14
N VAL A 301 -10.06 -0.53 39.74
CA VAL A 301 -10.46 -0.37 38.34
C VAL A 301 -10.55 1.11 38.03
N TYR A 302 -9.89 1.54 36.97
CA TYR A 302 -9.95 2.90 36.45
C TYR A 302 -10.75 2.91 35.15
N GLN A 303 -11.39 4.05 34.87
CA GLN A 303 -12.08 4.33 33.61
C GLN A 303 -13.31 3.45 33.37
N PHE A 304 -14.06 3.11 34.43
CA PHE A 304 -15.32 2.40 34.29
C PHE A 304 -16.45 3.36 33.85
N GLY A 305 -16.98 3.16 32.65
CA GLY A 305 -17.98 4.00 31.98
C GLY A 305 -19.43 3.51 32.07
N ASP A 306 -20.33 4.24 31.38
CA ASP A 306 -21.77 3.93 31.35
C ASP A 306 -22.11 2.70 30.47
N GLU A 307 -21.21 2.33 29.55
CA GLU A 307 -21.36 1.18 28.64
C GLU A 307 -20.68 -0.10 29.16
N ASP A 308 -19.90 0.02 30.25
CA ASP A 308 -19.14 -1.09 30.83
C ASP A 308 -20.01 -2.02 31.68
N ILE A 309 -19.55 -3.27 31.74
CA ILE A 309 -20.27 -4.39 32.35
C ILE A 309 -19.42 -4.99 33.47
N LEU A 310 -20.02 -5.08 34.66
CA LEU A 310 -19.54 -5.95 35.73
C LEU A 310 -20.15 -7.35 35.53
N ASP A 311 -19.33 -8.33 35.17
CA ASP A 311 -19.77 -9.72 34.99
C ASP A 311 -19.42 -10.58 36.20
N PHE A 312 -20.46 -10.85 37.02
CA PHE A 312 -20.41 -11.72 38.18
C PHE A 312 -21.18 -13.03 37.93
N ALA A 313 -21.48 -13.36 36.67
CA ALA A 313 -22.30 -14.51 36.32
C ALA A 313 -21.70 -15.81 36.83
N ASP A 314 -20.39 -15.98 36.64
CA ASP A 314 -19.69 -17.13 37.18
C ASP A 314 -19.68 -17.05 38.72
N LEU A 315 -19.17 -15.96 39.32
CA LEU A 315 -19.02 -15.84 40.78
C LEU A 315 -20.31 -16.08 41.59
N LEU A 316 -21.47 -15.68 41.07
CA LEU A 316 -22.76 -15.82 41.75
C LEU A 316 -23.60 -16.99 41.21
N GLN A 317 -23.01 -17.88 40.41
CA GLN A 317 -23.73 -19.00 39.82
C GLN A 317 -24.30 -19.93 40.91
N GLY A 318 -25.63 -20.07 40.91
CA GLY A 318 -26.35 -20.94 41.86
C GLY A 318 -26.61 -20.31 43.23
N SER A 319 -26.29 -19.03 43.41
CA SER A 319 -26.75 -18.22 44.54
C SER A 319 -28.27 -18.17 44.59
N THR A 320 -28.82 -18.19 45.81
CA THR A 320 -30.28 -18.16 46.04
C THR A 320 -30.60 -17.05 47.03
N GLY A 321 -31.52 -16.15 46.69
CA GLY A 321 -31.86 -15.05 47.59
C GLY A 321 -31.87 -13.71 46.86
N ASP A 322 -31.70 -12.64 47.63
CA ASP A 322 -31.54 -11.29 47.08
C ASP A 322 -30.06 -11.09 46.72
N LEU A 323 -29.78 -10.40 45.60
CA LEU A 323 -28.40 -10.08 45.22
C LEU A 323 -27.73 -9.15 46.24
N SER A 324 -28.50 -8.35 46.99
CA SER A 324 -27.98 -7.55 48.11
C SER A 324 -27.42 -8.38 49.26
N ASP A 325 -27.69 -9.70 49.29
CA ASP A 325 -27.07 -10.58 50.26
C ASP A 325 -25.59 -10.86 49.90
N TYR A 326 -25.21 -10.63 48.64
CA TYR A 326 -23.91 -10.97 48.03
C TYR A 326 -23.09 -9.76 47.59
N LEU A 327 -23.72 -8.62 47.33
CA LEU A 327 -23.08 -7.39 46.86
C LEU A 327 -23.44 -6.23 47.79
N HIS A 328 -22.43 -5.53 48.28
CA HIS A 328 -22.57 -4.31 49.06
C HIS A 328 -21.80 -3.15 48.39
N PHE A 329 -22.39 -1.96 48.38
CA PHE A 329 -21.83 -0.79 47.70
C PHE A 329 -21.58 0.36 48.68
N GLU A 330 -20.34 0.83 48.76
CA GLU A 330 -19.96 2.02 49.50
C GLU A 330 -19.45 3.12 48.57
N PHE A 331 -19.78 4.38 48.88
CA PHE A 331 -19.33 5.54 48.11
C PHE A 331 -18.35 6.37 48.94
N THR A 332 -17.20 6.72 48.37
CA THR A 332 -16.18 7.51 49.07
C THR A 332 -16.38 9.00 48.84
N ASP A 333 -15.88 9.83 49.77
CA ASP A 333 -15.82 11.30 49.59
C ASP A 333 -14.92 11.72 48.40
N GLU A 334 -14.13 10.80 47.88
CA GLU A 334 -13.21 10.99 46.74
C GLU A 334 -13.90 10.73 45.39
N GLY A 335 -15.12 10.19 45.39
CA GLY A 335 -15.89 9.91 44.17
C GLY A 335 -15.78 8.47 43.66
N ASP A 336 -15.22 7.55 44.47
CA ASP A 336 -15.13 6.14 44.12
C ASP A 336 -16.37 5.37 44.56
N THR A 337 -16.63 4.26 43.88
CA THR A 337 -17.53 3.21 44.33
C THR A 337 -16.71 1.99 44.77
N ILE A 338 -16.90 1.54 46.00
CA ILE A 338 -16.35 0.30 46.53
C ILE A 338 -17.45 -0.75 46.47
N ILE A 339 -17.17 -1.88 45.84
CA ILE A 339 -18.05 -3.03 45.72
C ILE A 339 -17.44 -4.13 46.57
N GLU A 340 -18.08 -4.45 47.69
CA GLU A 340 -17.71 -5.58 48.52
C GLU A 340 -18.54 -6.80 48.11
N ILE A 341 -17.87 -7.93 47.91
CA ILE A 341 -18.47 -9.15 47.39
C ILE A 341 -18.35 -10.28 48.41
N SER A 342 -19.46 -10.97 48.65
CA SER A 342 -19.54 -12.15 49.53
C SER A 342 -20.11 -13.33 48.75
N SER A 343 -19.28 -14.31 48.40
CA SER A 343 -19.66 -15.54 47.69
C SER A 343 -20.60 -16.44 48.51
N GLU A 344 -20.58 -16.32 49.84
CA GLU A 344 -21.46 -17.06 50.75
C GLU A 344 -22.81 -16.34 51.04
N GLY A 345 -23.02 -15.13 50.51
CA GLY A 345 -24.26 -14.37 50.72
C GLY A 345 -24.44 -13.88 52.16
N LEU A 346 -23.33 -13.50 52.82
CA LEU A 346 -23.29 -13.23 54.26
C LEU A 346 -23.54 -11.77 54.65
N PHE A 347 -23.90 -10.89 53.70
CA PHE A 347 -24.42 -9.56 54.04
C PHE A 347 -25.84 -9.65 54.65
N ALA A 348 -26.54 -10.76 54.40
CA ALA A 348 -27.81 -11.08 55.03
C ALA A 348 -27.63 -11.49 56.52
N ASN A 349 -27.94 -10.56 57.44
CA ASN A 349 -28.01 -10.67 58.92
C ASN A 349 -26.82 -9.99 59.64
N ASN A 350 -26.93 -8.96 60.50
CA ASN A 350 -28.07 -8.52 61.32
C ASN A 350 -27.62 -7.34 62.23
N GLY A 351 -28.03 -6.10 61.97
CA GLY A 351 -28.33 -5.10 63.00
C GLY A 351 -27.32 -4.77 64.14
N THR A 352 -26.04 -5.12 64.05
CA THR A 352 -24.98 -4.62 64.95
C THR A 352 -23.65 -4.60 64.21
N GLU A 353 -23.04 -3.42 64.16
CA GLU A 353 -21.82 -2.98 63.45
C GLU A 353 -20.51 -3.71 63.85
N ASP A 354 -20.38 -5.05 63.77
CA ASP A 354 -19.11 -5.65 64.25
C ASP A 354 -18.58 -6.89 63.51
N ASN A 355 -18.97 -7.15 62.24
CA ASN A 355 -18.26 -8.17 61.45
C ASN A 355 -18.40 -8.06 59.91
N HIS A 356 -18.67 -6.87 59.35
CA HIS A 356 -18.80 -6.69 57.90
C HIS A 356 -17.51 -7.12 57.19
N ASP A 357 -16.37 -6.60 57.63
CA ASP A 357 -15.03 -6.91 57.11
C ASP A 357 -14.64 -8.40 57.11
N ALA A 358 -15.24 -9.24 57.96
CA ALA A 358 -14.88 -10.66 58.05
C ALA A 358 -15.66 -11.57 57.09
N ASN A 359 -16.60 -10.99 56.34
CA ASN A 359 -17.48 -11.69 55.40
C ASN A 359 -17.27 -11.25 53.94
N VAL A 360 -16.32 -10.35 53.71
CA VAL A 360 -15.91 -9.89 52.38
C VAL A 360 -14.87 -10.86 51.83
N ASP A 361 -15.18 -11.46 50.69
CA ASP A 361 -14.26 -12.35 49.98
C ASP A 361 -13.35 -11.52 49.05
N HIS A 362 -13.94 -10.58 48.31
CA HIS A 362 -13.24 -9.73 47.34
C HIS A 362 -13.80 -8.30 47.36
N THR A 363 -12.96 -7.31 47.05
CA THR A 363 -13.37 -5.90 46.96
C THR A 363 -12.93 -5.29 45.63
N ILE A 364 -13.86 -4.68 44.90
CA ILE A 364 -13.55 -3.90 43.70
C ILE A 364 -13.72 -2.42 44.03
N ARG A 365 -12.66 -1.62 43.84
CA ARG A 365 -12.73 -0.16 43.88
C ARG A 365 -12.79 0.39 42.46
N LEU A 366 -13.95 0.91 42.07
CA LEU A 366 -14.09 1.71 40.85
C LEU A 366 -13.64 3.15 41.15
N ALA A 367 -12.44 3.49 40.70
CA ALA A 367 -11.82 4.79 40.93
C ALA A 367 -12.53 5.89 40.13
N ASP A 368 -12.75 7.05 40.77
CA ASP A 368 -13.40 8.23 40.18
C ASP A 368 -14.78 7.93 39.51
N THR A 369 -15.45 6.86 39.93
CA THR A 369 -16.70 6.35 39.36
C THR A 369 -17.78 6.24 40.43
N GLU A 370 -18.89 6.98 40.29
CA GLU A 370 -20.04 6.95 41.21
C GLU A 370 -21.23 6.22 40.56
N LEU A 371 -21.43 4.95 40.90
CA LEU A 371 -22.56 4.18 40.38
C LEU A 371 -23.91 4.71 40.90
N ALA A 372 -24.90 4.78 40.02
CA ALA A 372 -26.31 5.06 40.36
C ALA A 372 -26.56 6.33 41.22
N CYS A 373 -25.71 7.36 41.12
CA CYS A 373 -25.82 8.66 41.82
C CYS A 373 -25.74 8.59 43.37
N GLY A 374 -25.05 7.60 43.94
CA GLY A 374 -24.46 7.63 45.29
C GLY A 374 -25.40 7.71 46.51
N CYS A 375 -26.71 7.48 46.35
CA CYS A 375 -27.68 7.73 47.42
C CYS A 375 -28.71 6.61 47.65
N ALA A 376 -28.49 5.41 47.13
CA ALA A 376 -29.49 4.35 47.11
C ALA A 376 -29.02 3.10 47.88
N ASP A 377 -29.96 2.36 48.48
CA ASP A 377 -29.67 1.07 49.13
C ASP A 377 -29.15 0.07 48.07
N ASP A 378 -28.35 -0.93 48.48
CA ASP A 378 -27.72 -1.92 47.57
C ASP A 378 -28.67 -2.49 46.51
N SER A 379 -29.87 -2.91 46.93
CA SER A 379 -30.92 -3.43 46.04
C SER A 379 -31.32 -2.48 44.90
N VAL A 380 -31.29 -1.17 45.12
CA VAL A 380 -31.65 -0.15 44.13
C VAL A 380 -30.51 0.08 43.14
N ILE A 381 -29.27 0.01 43.62
CA ILE A 381 -28.08 0.08 42.77
C ILE A 381 -28.05 -1.13 41.85
N ILE A 382 -28.27 -2.33 42.40
CA ILE A 382 -28.35 -3.58 41.64
C ILE A 382 -29.45 -3.50 40.57
N ASP A 383 -30.67 -3.11 40.94
CA ASP A 383 -31.78 -2.93 39.99
C ASP A 383 -31.43 -1.92 38.88
N TYR A 384 -30.72 -0.84 39.21
CA TYR A 384 -30.26 0.15 38.25
C TYR A 384 -29.24 -0.45 37.28
N LEU A 385 -28.21 -1.14 37.78
CA LEU A 385 -27.17 -1.73 36.93
C LEU A 385 -27.77 -2.80 36.01
N LEU A 386 -28.65 -3.66 36.52
CA LEU A 386 -29.37 -4.66 35.72
C LEU A 386 -30.24 -4.02 34.64
N ALA A 387 -30.93 -2.92 34.95
CA ALA A 387 -31.79 -2.22 33.99
C ALA A 387 -31.00 -1.51 32.87
N ASN A 388 -29.74 -1.16 33.13
CA ASN A 388 -28.84 -0.51 32.17
C ASN A 388 -27.83 -1.47 31.54
N ASN A 389 -27.96 -2.79 31.77
CA ASN A 389 -27.02 -3.83 31.31
C ASN A 389 -25.57 -3.68 31.82
N GLN A 390 -25.34 -2.97 32.93
CA GLN A 390 -24.01 -2.79 33.53
C GLN A 390 -23.65 -3.85 34.57
N LEU A 391 -24.57 -4.78 34.85
CA LEU A 391 -24.35 -5.91 35.75
C LEU A 391 -24.88 -7.19 35.10
N GLN A 392 -24.02 -8.19 34.98
CA GLN A 392 -24.36 -9.52 34.50
C GLN A 392 -24.22 -10.54 35.64
N VAL A 393 -25.28 -11.34 35.84
CA VAL A 393 -25.37 -12.37 36.88
C VAL A 393 -26.13 -13.58 36.34
N ASP A 394 -25.76 -14.80 36.76
CA ASP A 394 -26.48 -16.05 36.42
C ASP A 394 -27.23 -16.57 37.65
N LEU A 395 -28.49 -16.13 37.80
CA LEU A 395 -29.37 -16.53 38.90
C LEU A 395 -30.17 -17.80 38.55
N SER A 396 -30.24 -18.73 39.51
CA SER A 396 -30.99 -20.00 39.38
C SER A 396 -32.47 -19.93 39.73
#